data_AF-A0A1Q2D592-F1
#
_entry.id   AF-A0A1Q2D592-F1
#
_cell.length_a   1.000
_cell.length_b   1.000
_cell.length_c   1.000
_cell.angle_alpha   90.00
_cell.angle_beta   90.00
_cell.angle_gamma   90.00
#
_symmetry.space_group_name_H-M   'P 1'
#
loop_
_entity.id
_entity.type
_entity.pdbx_description
1 polymer ?
#
loop_
_entity_poly.entity_id
_entity_poly.type
_entity_poly.pdbx_seq_one_letter_code
_entity_poly.pdbx_strand_id
1 'polypeptide(L)'
;MKKDLLIAIWGDVVGVKDLLLSIGISVVFTMGGYFLAPIDNRTLQLFFGLLGAVIGFIISTLLVKPKRSITTTSDTGGSLDG
;
A
#
# COMPACT_ATOMS: atom_id res chain seq x y z
N MET A 1 8.91 6.61 -21.85
CA MET A 1 9.33 6.74 -20.43
C MET A 1 8.10 6.98 -19.56
N LYS A 2 7.67 6.01 -18.75
CA LYS A 2 6.62 6.23 -17.75
C LYS A 2 7.30 6.89 -16.55
N LYS A 3 7.01 8.17 -16.31
CA LYS A 3 7.50 8.89 -15.12
C LYS A 3 6.81 8.26 -13.91
N ASP A 4 7.55 7.55 -13.07
CA ASP A 4 7.02 7.12 -11.78
C ASP A 4 6.89 8.36 -10.92
N LEU A 5 5.65 8.87 -10.82
CA LEU A 5 5.31 9.98 -9.95
C LEU A 5 5.45 9.47 -8.51
N LEU A 6 6.57 9.82 -7.89
CA LEU A 6 6.85 9.60 -6.48
C LEU A 6 6.27 10.80 -5.73
N ILE A 7 5.32 10.56 -4.83
CA ILE A 7 4.68 11.59 -4.02
C ILE A 7 5.23 11.48 -2.59
N ALA A 8 5.71 12.59 -2.05
CA ALA A 8 6.15 12.64 -0.67
C ALA A 8 4.93 12.85 0.23
N ILE A 9 4.53 11.81 0.96
CA ILE A 9 3.44 11.88 1.94
C ILE A 9 4.09 11.78 3.31
N TRP A 10 3.91 12.82 4.13
CA TRP A 10 4.32 12.78 5.53
C TRP A 10 5.80 12.41 5.76
N GLY A 11 6.68 12.84 4.85
CA GLY A 11 8.12 12.55 4.90
C GLY A 11 8.55 11.21 4.30
N ASP A 12 7.62 10.38 3.80
CA ASP A 12 7.90 9.12 3.11
C ASP A 12 7.65 9.23 1.61
N VAL A 13 8.53 8.63 0.80
CA VAL A 13 8.47 8.66 -0.66
C VAL A 13 7.73 7.43 -1.16
N VAL A 14 6.44 7.59 -1.43
CA VAL A 14 5.57 6.52 -1.93
C VAL A 14 5.28 6.71 -3.42
N GLY A 15 5.33 5.62 -4.18
CA GLY A 15 4.88 5.63 -5.57
C GLY A 15 3.38 5.85 -5.66
N VAL A 16 2.92 6.82 -6.46
CA VAL A 16 1.48 7.10 -6.65
C VAL A 16 0.71 5.87 -7.16
N LYS A 17 1.38 5.01 -7.93
CA LYS A 17 0.80 3.76 -8.43
C LYS A 17 0.51 2.78 -7.29
N ASP A 18 1.44 2.64 -6.35
CA ASP A 18 1.31 1.73 -5.21
C ASP A 18 0.27 2.27 -4.21
N LEU A 19 0.20 3.60 -4.07
CA LEU A 19 -0.84 4.28 -3.29
C LEU A 19 -2.24 4.06 -3.86
N LEU A 20 -2.43 4.24 -5.17
CA LEU A 20 -3.73 4.02 -5.80
C LEU A 20 -4.13 2.54 -5.75
N LEU A 21 -3.17 1.63 -5.90
CA LEU A 21 -3.41 0.21 -5.79
C LEU A 21 -3.84 -0.20 -4.37
N SER A 22 -3.19 0.33 -3.33
CA SER A 22 -3.54 0.05 -1.93
C SER A 22 -4.93 0.53 -1.57
N ILE A 23 -5.27 1.76 -1.98
CA ILE A 23 -6.61 2.32 -1.78
C ILE A 23 -7.65 1.49 -2.52
N GLY A 24 -7.39 1.13 -3.79
CA GLY A 24 -8.30 0.30 -4.59
C GLY A 24 -8.58 -1.06 -3.93
N ILE A 25 -7.54 -1.76 -3.49
CA ILE A 25 -7.67 -3.04 -2.79
C ILE A 25 -8.47 -2.87 -1.50
N SER A 26 -8.17 -1.84 -0.69
CA SER A 26 -8.88 -1.56 0.56
C SER A 26 -10.38 -1.32 0.32
N VAL A 27 -10.73 -0.50 -0.67
CA VAL A 27 -12.13 -0.22 -1.02
C VAL A 27 -12.85 -1.48 -1.47
N VAL A 28 -12.23 -2.28 -2.34
CA VAL A 28 -12.82 -3.54 -2.84
C VAL A 28 -13.07 -4.52 -1.71
N PHE A 29 -12.14 -4.68 -0.78
CA PHE A 29 -12.31 -5.57 0.37
C PHE A 29 -13.31 -5.03 1.40
N THR A 30 -13.38 -3.71 1.60
CA THR A 30 -14.34 -3.04 2.49
C THR A 30 -15.76 -3.20 1.96
N MET A 31 -15.97 -2.88 0.67
CA MET A 31 -17.27 -3.06 0.02
C MET A 31 -17.63 -4.54 -0.13
N GLY A 32 -16.67 -5.39 -0.49
CA GLY A 32 -16.87 -6.84 -0.54
C GLY A 32 -17.35 -7.40 0.80
N GLY A 33 -16.69 -7.02 1.90
CA GLY A 33 -17.10 -7.40 3.25
C GLY A 33 -18.49 -6.85 3.63
N TYR A 34 -18.79 -5.61 3.27
CA TYR A 34 -20.09 -4.98 3.50
C TYR A 34 -21.25 -5.69 2.78
N PHE A 35 -21.03 -6.10 1.52
CA PHE A 35 -22.04 -6.83 0.72
C PHE A 35 -22.23 -8.29 1.18
N LEU A 36 -21.18 -8.92 1.72
CA LEU A 36 -21.26 -10.29 2.23
C LEU A 36 -21.97 -10.39 3.60
N ALA A 37 -22.22 -9.25 4.24
CA ALA A 37 -22.80 -9.23 5.58
C ALA A 37 -24.31 -9.55 5.58
N PRO A 38 -24.79 -10.34 6.55
CA PRO A 38 -26.20 -10.67 6.68
C PRO A 38 -27.04 -9.41 6.96
N ILE A 39 -28.09 -9.21 6.17
CA ILE A 39 -28.95 -8.01 6.13
C ILE A 39 -29.78 -7.84 7.41
N ASP A 40 -29.95 -8.90 8.20
CA ASP A 40 -30.79 -8.91 9.42
C ASP A 40 -30.34 -7.91 10.49
N ASN A 41 -29.07 -7.49 10.50
CA ASN A 41 -28.56 -6.54 11.49
C ASN A 41 -27.59 -5.53 10.88
N ARG A 42 -28.03 -4.27 10.76
CA ARG A 42 -27.23 -3.11 10.31
C ARG A 42 -25.88 -2.99 11.02
N THR A 43 -25.83 -3.29 12.32
CA THR A 43 -24.60 -3.25 13.12
C THR A 43 -23.59 -4.28 12.64
N LEU A 44 -24.04 -5.52 12.38
CA LEU A 44 -23.17 -6.60 11.87
C LEU A 44 -22.63 -6.26 10.48
N GLN A 45 -23.41 -5.56 9.66
CA GLN A 45 -22.97 -5.10 8.35
C GLN A 45 -21.82 -4.08 8.41
N LEU A 46 -21.84 -3.17 9.39
CA LEU A 46 -20.71 -2.26 9.64
C LEU A 46 -19.47 -3.01 10.12
N PHE A 47 -19.63 -3.97 11.03
CA PHE A 47 -18.51 -4.78 11.51
C PHE A 47 -17.87 -5.62 10.40
N PHE A 48 -18.68 -6.21 9.51
CA PHE A 48 -18.17 -6.96 8.36
C PHE A 48 -17.47 -6.07 7.33
N GLY A 49 -17.98 -4.86 7.06
CA GLY A 49 -17.31 -3.87 6.23
C GLY A 49 -15.96 -3.44 6.82
N LEU A 50 -15.93 -3.16 8.14
CA LEU A 50 -14.69 -2.81 8.86
C LEU A 50 -13.69 -3.97 8.86
N LEU A 51 -14.15 -5.20 9.10
CA LEU A 51 -13.30 -6.39 9.05
C LEU A 51 -12.72 -6.59 7.64
N GLY A 52 -13.54 -6.37 6.61
CA GLY A 52 -13.11 -6.33 5.22
C GLY A 52 -12.04 -5.28 4.98
N ALA A 53 -12.20 -4.06 5.50
CA ALA A 53 -11.20 -2.99 5.40
C ALA A 53 -9.86 -3.39 6.04
N VAL A 54 -9.89 -3.99 7.23
CA VAL A 54 -8.70 -4.45 7.94
C VAL A 54 -7.98 -5.55 7.15
N ILE A 55 -8.73 -6.51 6.61
CA ILE A 55 -8.17 -7.59 5.78
C ILE A 55 -7.57 -7.02 4.49
N GLY A 56 -8.29 -6.12 3.81
CA GLY A 56 -7.79 -5.44 2.62
C GLY A 56 -6.53 -4.62 2.87
N PHE A 57 -6.45 -3.98 4.05
CA PHE A 57 -5.26 -3.27 4.48
C PHE A 57 -4.09 -4.21 4.74
N ILE A 58 -4.28 -5.33 5.44
CA ILE A 58 -3.23 -6.34 5.66
C ILE A 58 -2.73 -6.93 4.33
N ILE A 59 -3.65 -7.23 3.41
CA ILE A 59 -3.28 -7.71 2.07
C ILE A 59 -2.48 -6.63 1.34
N SER A 60 -2.92 -5.37 1.44
CA SER A 60 -2.21 -4.26 0.83
C SER A 60 -0.81 -4.05 1.42
N THR A 61 -0.60 -4.23 2.72
CA THR A 61 0.74 -4.09 3.32
C THR A 61 1.67 -5.23 2.90
N LEU A 62 1.14 -6.42 2.60
CA LEU A 62 1.90 -7.53 2.03
C LEU A 62 2.23 -7.33 0.54
N LEU A 63 1.27 -6.77 -0.22
CA LEU A 63 1.43 -6.51 -1.67
C LEU A 63 2.35 -5.33 -1.95
N VAL A 64 2.23 -4.26 -1.16
CA VAL A 64 3.16 -3.13 -1.18
C VAL A 64 4.43 -3.58 -0.45
N LYS A 65 5.22 -4.44 -1.11
CA LYS A 65 6.53 -4.85 -0.61
C LYS A 65 7.37 -3.58 -0.40
N PRO A 66 8.08 -3.46 0.74
CA PRO A 66 9.01 -2.37 0.94
C PRO A 66 10.06 -2.46 -0.16
N LYS A 67 10.10 -1.44 -1.02
CA LYS A 67 11.07 -1.32 -2.11
C LYS A 67 12.43 -1.01 -1.48
N ARG A 68 13.07 -2.00 -0.86
CA ARG A 68 14.46 -1.93 -0.43
C ARG A 68 15.35 -1.98 -1.67
N SER A 69 15.26 -0.95 -2.51
CA SER A 69 16.35 -0.58 -3.41
C SER A 69 17.20 0.40 -2.64
N ILE A 70 17.98 -0.12 -1.69
CA ILE A 70 19.18 0.60 -1.26
C ILE A 70 20.13 0.54 -2.44
N THR A 71 19.92 1.43 -3.42
CA THR A 71 21.00 1.79 -4.34
C THR A 71 21.89 2.71 -3.52
N THR A 72 22.73 2.11 -2.67
CA THR A 72 23.96 2.76 -2.25
C THR A 72 24.75 2.89 -3.55
N THR A 73 24.64 4.05 -4.21
CA THR A 73 25.69 4.45 -5.15
C THR A 73 26.97 4.38 -4.34
N SER A 74 27.79 3.38 -4.64
CA SER A 74 29.16 3.32 -4.20
C SER A 74 29.83 4.55 -4.79
N ASP A 75 29.91 5.63 -4.01
CA ASP A 75 30.80 6.71 -4.31
C ASP A 75 32.21 6.11 -4.34
N THR A 76 32.71 5.92 -5.55
CA THR A 76 34.12 5.66 -5.85
C THR A 76 34.93 6.87 -5.36
N GLY A 77 35.15 6.94 -4.04
CA GLY A 77 36.17 7.77 -3.43
C GLY A 77 37.49 7.03 -3.55
N GLY A 78 38.39 7.57 -4.38
CA GLY A 78 39.64 6.97 -4.86
C GLY A 78 40.47 6.18 -3.84
N SER A 79 40.79 4.93 -4.23
CA SER A 79 42.16 4.42 -4.12
C SER A 79 43.04 5.42 -4.91
N LEU A 80 44.04 6.07 -4.33
CA LEU A 80 45.35 5.54 -3.92
C LEU A 80 46.05 4.78 -5.06
N ASP A 81 46.68 5.58 -5.93
CA ASP A 81 47.76 5.23 -6.86
C ASP A 81 48.29 6.55 -7.44
N GLY A 82 49.53 7.01 -7.27
CA GLY A 82 50.73 6.60 -6.54
C GLY A 82 51.75 7.73 -6.73
#